data_AF-A0A212JAD1-F1
#
_entry.id   AF-A0A212JAD1-F1
#
_cell.length_a   1.000
_cell.length_b   1.000
_cell.length_c   1.000
_cell.angle_alpha   90.00
_cell.angle_beta   90.00
_cell.angle_gamma   90.00
#
_symmetry.space_group_name_H-M   'P 1'
#
loop_
_entity.id
_entity.type
_entity.pdbx_description
1 polymer ?
#
loop_
_entity_poly.entity_id
_entity_poly.type
_entity_poly.pdbx_seq_one_letter_code
_entity_poly.pdbx_strand_id
1 'polypeptide(L)'
;MKNKDLTTKVITSLNPYLSMNKPFNPYLCMNKRFLNLLLCGVMIFSTGIFSSCGDDVDDLKSRVSVLEVAIADLKEQLSNAMTTGATIVKVEEKDGTYTLTLSDGKVITIKPGTSGGSNITVEKNENNIIITVDGTEYVLPIGSAVNSLIYSPETIDGIVNIGNTGANVNFLATPAISSGDLANATFAIAEAHQLKAGGNDMFKVDGDATIEGDFIKVHLKALGVEAGKTYAVALQMNFNGTAISSNYFMVKVSDDFSFNSEEIGGFTIKAAYNPKSLENGFSEMTINGLDLLKVTNFKDLFDEIPANAVFSVAGKSVQPGGSAQERWDALNKNLSQDGAWAMKTRLGTSFNDNADRKGFLFNIKANDVVKAKIYVIINDELAGIDFSGQFTKEAEAEWGGREKSLAMGAQTINIQKGFTNYETDYTIIHGGAAEFFAKWATFEVKKGDDLLVYNDGSKLVLGNIAKEYATGCRGLYWFYRGFAIYVPEALATTNGKYVDVNGKEYDGAGGYGYDFWLGQYDEYINNPSTFYPPAVTNFGITIDATNGSVTLPASYSGYGFRIGIGAGYEYAYGVKKIGSADQLGLFFFNRRLAPEGATMPAPQS
;
A
#
# COMPACT_ATOMS: atom_id res chain seq x y z
N MET A 1 -70.89 -28.36 -53.66
CA MET A 1 -72.19 -29.06 -53.70
C MET A 1 -72.04 -30.40 -53.01
N LYS A 2 -72.90 -30.65 -52.01
CA LYS A 2 -73.46 -31.92 -51.50
C LYS A 2 -72.49 -33.12 -51.36
N ASN A 3 -72.22 -33.55 -50.11
CA ASN A 3 -72.97 -34.57 -49.35
C ASN A 3 -72.93 -35.94 -50.05
N LYS A 4 -72.58 -37.07 -49.42
CA LYS A 4 -72.78 -37.48 -48.02
C LYS A 4 -72.11 -38.85 -47.80
N ASP A 5 -71.59 -39.09 -46.58
CA ASP A 5 -71.83 -40.27 -45.69
C ASP A 5 -71.67 -41.71 -46.25
N LEU A 6 -71.12 -42.73 -45.55
CA LEU A 6 -71.03 -43.02 -44.11
C LEU A 6 -70.06 -44.23 -43.89
N THR A 7 -69.36 -44.23 -42.74
CA THR A 7 -68.90 -45.38 -41.88
C THR A 7 -67.89 -46.41 -42.44
N THR A 8 -66.79 -46.80 -41.77
CA THR A 8 -66.59 -47.06 -40.33
C THR A 8 -65.12 -46.82 -39.89
N LYS A 9 -64.96 -46.56 -38.59
CA LYS A 9 -63.83 -46.01 -37.83
C LYS A 9 -62.91 -47.11 -37.24
N VAL A 10 -61.65 -46.73 -36.90
CA VAL A 10 -60.71 -47.28 -35.85
C VAL A 10 -59.69 -48.33 -36.35
N ILE A 11 -58.34 -48.23 -36.27
CA ILE A 11 -57.35 -47.33 -35.63
C ILE A 11 -56.04 -47.27 -36.48
N THR A 12 -55.44 -46.08 -36.53
CA THR A 12 -54.12 -45.62 -37.04
C THR A 12 -52.92 -46.22 -36.27
N SER A 13 -51.69 -46.40 -36.77
CA SER A 13 -50.79 -45.52 -37.54
C SER A 13 -49.70 -46.34 -38.24
N LEU A 14 -49.57 -46.31 -39.57
CA LEU A 14 -48.67 -45.51 -40.42
C LEU A 14 -47.46 -46.30 -40.98
N ASN A 15 -47.60 -46.60 -42.27
CA ASN A 15 -46.58 -46.95 -43.26
C ASN A 15 -46.14 -45.62 -43.97
N PRO A 16 -45.37 -45.63 -45.07
CA PRO A 16 -43.91 -45.59 -45.15
C PRO A 16 -43.36 -44.36 -45.90
N TYR A 17 -42.05 -44.14 -45.84
CA TYR A 17 -41.30 -43.42 -46.88
C TYR A 17 -40.17 -44.28 -47.45
N LEU A 18 -40.33 -44.62 -48.74
CA LEU A 18 -39.25 -44.81 -49.72
C LEU A 18 -38.45 -43.50 -49.80
N SER A 19 -37.16 -43.41 -50.14
CA SER A 19 -36.31 -44.05 -51.16
C SER A 19 -34.84 -43.74 -50.76
N MET A 20 -33.77 -44.45 -51.11
CA MET A 20 -33.23 -44.68 -52.45
C MET A 20 -31.95 -45.55 -52.31
N ASN A 21 -31.85 -46.63 -53.09
CA ASN A 21 -30.68 -47.03 -53.90
C ASN A 21 -29.26 -46.53 -53.54
N LYS A 22 -28.36 -47.44 -53.10
CA LYS A 22 -27.28 -48.10 -53.90
C LYS A 22 -26.08 -48.56 -53.05
N PRO A 23 -25.33 -49.57 -53.51
CA PRO A 23 -24.39 -50.34 -52.70
C PRO A 23 -23.01 -49.66 -52.55
N PHE A 24 -22.45 -49.84 -51.36
CA PHE A 24 -21.07 -49.53 -50.99
C PHE A 24 -20.12 -50.63 -51.49
N ASN A 25 -19.19 -50.29 -52.38
CA ASN A 25 -17.82 -50.82 -52.55
C ASN A 25 -17.16 -50.07 -53.73
N PRO A 26 -15.83 -49.87 -53.85
CA PRO A 26 -14.67 -50.51 -53.18
C PRO A 26 -13.78 -49.46 -52.46
N TYR A 27 -12.87 -49.76 -51.53
CA TYR A 27 -11.62 -50.47 -51.70
C TYR A 27 -11.11 -50.91 -50.31
N LEU A 28 -10.86 -52.20 -50.17
CA LEU A 28 -10.24 -52.83 -49.02
C LEU A 28 -8.84 -53.27 -49.46
N CYS A 29 -7.82 -52.52 -49.04
CA CYS A 29 -6.43 -52.98 -48.87
C CYS A 29 -5.58 -51.82 -48.38
N MET A 30 -5.38 -51.69 -47.06
CA MET A 30 -4.02 -51.62 -46.53
C MET A 30 -3.95 -51.91 -45.03
N ASN A 31 -2.84 -52.54 -44.70
CA ASN A 31 -2.53 -53.35 -43.55
C ASN A 31 -2.19 -52.48 -42.33
N LYS A 32 -2.55 -52.94 -41.13
CA LYS A 32 -2.35 -52.26 -39.85
C LYS A 32 -0.86 -52.13 -39.49
N ARG A 33 -0.13 -51.19 -40.11
CA ARG A 33 1.23 -50.76 -39.69
C ARG A 33 1.58 -49.29 -39.96
N PHE A 34 0.62 -48.42 -40.35
CA PHE A 34 0.89 -47.03 -40.74
C PHE A 34 0.23 -45.96 -39.86
N LEU A 35 0.06 -46.21 -38.55
CA LEU A 35 -0.49 -45.20 -37.63
C LEU A 35 0.31 -45.01 -36.33
N ASN A 36 1.53 -45.55 -36.23
CA ASN A 36 2.43 -45.34 -35.08
C ASN A 36 3.85 -44.92 -35.50
N LEU A 37 4.01 -44.25 -36.65
CA LEU A 37 5.33 -43.85 -37.18
C LEU A 37 5.41 -42.36 -37.58
N LEU A 38 4.50 -41.52 -37.04
CA LEU A 38 4.60 -40.07 -37.19
C LEU A 38 4.76 -39.32 -35.85
N LEU A 39 5.08 -40.02 -34.76
CA LEU A 39 5.30 -39.41 -33.44
C LEU A 39 6.64 -39.77 -32.78
N CYS A 40 7.57 -40.38 -33.51
CA CYS A 40 8.94 -40.65 -33.05
C CYS A 40 9.88 -40.64 -34.26
N GLY A 41 10.17 -39.46 -34.81
CA GLY A 41 11.16 -39.27 -35.87
C GLY A 41 12.59 -39.11 -35.32
N VAL A 42 13.08 -40.05 -34.52
CA VAL A 42 14.52 -40.13 -34.25
C VAL A 42 15.18 -40.67 -35.53
N MET A 43 15.66 -39.79 -36.41
CA MET A 43 16.62 -40.21 -37.45
C MET A 43 18.00 -40.39 -36.79
N ILE A 44 18.28 -41.63 -36.36
CA ILE A 44 19.62 -42.11 -36.02
C ILE A 44 20.34 -42.40 -37.34
N PHE A 45 21.37 -41.62 -37.67
CA PHE A 45 22.35 -42.03 -38.68
C PHE A 45 23.58 -42.55 -37.94
N SER A 46 23.67 -43.87 -37.78
CA SER A 46 24.86 -44.54 -37.31
C SER A 46 25.95 -44.48 -38.38
N THR A 47 27.16 -44.14 -37.94
CA THR A 47 28.42 -44.18 -38.69
C THR A 47 28.61 -45.49 -39.46
N GLY A 48 28.76 -45.40 -40.78
CA GLY A 48 29.07 -46.55 -41.65
C GLY A 48 29.82 -46.08 -42.89
N ILE A 49 30.96 -46.72 -43.15
CA ILE A 49 31.94 -46.38 -44.18
C ILE A 49 31.32 -46.48 -45.59
N PHE A 50 31.51 -45.44 -46.41
CA PHE A 50 31.11 -45.39 -47.81
C PHE A 50 31.89 -46.44 -48.64
N SER A 51 31.19 -47.25 -49.42
CA SER A 51 31.79 -48.00 -50.53
C SER A 51 30.84 -48.03 -51.73
N SER A 52 31.28 -47.28 -52.73
CA SER A 52 30.85 -47.14 -54.14
C SER A 52 30.15 -48.34 -54.78
N CYS A 53 28.97 -48.13 -55.37
CA CYS A 53 28.69 -48.19 -56.83
C CYS A 53 27.18 -48.14 -57.13
N GLY A 54 26.72 -47.23 -58.01
CA GLY A 54 25.63 -47.52 -58.96
C GLY A 54 24.30 -46.76 -58.83
N ASP A 55 23.56 -46.89 -57.74
CA ASP A 55 22.11 -46.58 -57.71
C ASP A 55 21.71 -45.41 -56.77
N ASP A 56 22.66 -44.65 -56.24
CA ASP A 56 22.40 -43.71 -55.12
C ASP A 56 21.80 -42.35 -55.50
N VAL A 57 21.67 -41.98 -56.78
CA VAL A 57 21.29 -40.60 -57.18
C VAL A 57 19.81 -40.29 -56.92
N ASP A 58 18.91 -41.27 -57.10
CA ASP A 58 17.48 -41.08 -56.83
C ASP A 58 17.17 -41.14 -55.33
N ASP A 59 17.90 -41.94 -54.55
CA ASP A 59 17.86 -41.92 -53.07
C ASP A 59 18.35 -40.56 -52.52
N LEU A 60 19.45 -40.03 -53.08
CA LEU A 60 19.95 -38.70 -52.76
C LEU A 60 18.93 -37.60 -53.06
N LYS A 61 18.26 -37.61 -54.23
CA LYS A 61 17.21 -36.63 -54.57
C LYS A 61 16.01 -36.70 -53.63
N SER A 62 15.54 -37.91 -53.29
CA SER A 62 14.43 -38.08 -52.36
C SER A 62 14.80 -37.66 -50.93
N ARG A 63 16.06 -37.80 -50.52
CA ARG A 63 16.52 -37.38 -49.19
C ARG A 63 16.75 -35.88 -49.10
N VAL A 64 17.14 -35.22 -50.19
CA VAL A 64 17.26 -33.75 -50.27
C VAL A 64 15.89 -33.06 -50.22
N SER A 65 14.88 -33.56 -50.94
CA SER A 65 13.53 -32.97 -50.92
C SER A 65 12.85 -33.08 -49.55
N VAL A 66 13.09 -34.17 -48.81
CA VAL A 66 12.60 -34.34 -47.43
C VAL A 66 13.26 -33.33 -46.47
N LEU A 67 14.53 -32.99 -46.68
CA LEU A 67 15.23 -31.97 -45.88
C LEU A 67 14.67 -30.57 -46.16
N GLU A 68 14.40 -30.22 -47.43
CA GLU A 68 13.82 -28.92 -47.79
C GLU A 68 12.45 -28.68 -47.13
N VAL A 69 11.58 -29.70 -47.08
CA VAL A 69 10.26 -29.61 -46.43
C VAL A 69 10.40 -29.43 -44.92
N ALA A 70 11.31 -30.16 -44.26
CA ALA A 70 11.52 -30.05 -42.82
C ALA A 70 12.04 -28.66 -42.39
N ILE A 71 12.87 -28.03 -43.23
CA ILE A 71 13.37 -26.66 -43.00
C ILE A 71 12.24 -25.64 -43.16
N ALA A 72 11.39 -25.81 -44.17
CA ALA A 72 10.24 -24.92 -44.38
C ALA A 72 9.26 -24.97 -43.20
N ASP A 73 8.95 -26.17 -42.71
CA ASP A 73 8.10 -26.39 -41.53
C ASP A 73 8.72 -25.79 -40.26
N LEU A 74 10.04 -25.95 -40.06
CA LEU A 74 10.74 -25.30 -38.94
C LEU A 74 10.65 -23.77 -39.00
N LYS A 75 10.87 -23.16 -40.18
CA LYS A 75 10.73 -21.70 -40.37
C LYS A 75 9.31 -21.23 -40.07
N GLU A 76 8.29 -21.99 -40.49
CA GLU A 76 6.89 -21.68 -40.21
C GLU A 76 6.57 -21.77 -38.71
N GLN A 77 7.03 -22.82 -38.02
CA GLN A 77 6.84 -22.96 -36.57
C GLN A 77 7.52 -21.84 -35.78
N LEU A 78 8.73 -21.44 -36.17
CA LEU A 78 9.46 -20.33 -35.55
C LEU A 78 8.79 -18.98 -35.84
N SER A 79 8.37 -18.72 -37.08
CA SER A 79 7.61 -17.52 -37.44
C SER A 79 6.29 -17.44 -36.68
N ASN A 80 5.55 -18.54 -36.57
CA ASN A 80 4.30 -18.57 -35.82
C ASN A 80 4.53 -18.30 -34.33
N ALA A 81 5.55 -18.89 -33.72
CA ALA A 81 5.90 -18.62 -32.32
C ALA A 81 6.23 -17.13 -32.07
N MET A 82 6.89 -16.48 -33.04
CA MET A 82 7.16 -15.03 -32.99
C MET A 82 5.88 -14.20 -33.13
N THR A 83 4.98 -14.59 -34.03
CA THR A 83 3.71 -13.88 -34.25
C THR A 83 2.74 -14.05 -33.08
N THR A 84 2.71 -15.21 -32.43
CA THR A 84 1.86 -15.48 -31.26
C THR A 84 2.49 -15.02 -29.93
N GLY A 85 3.71 -14.48 -29.95
CA GLY A 85 4.41 -14.04 -28.75
C GLY A 85 4.73 -15.19 -27.77
N ALA A 86 4.93 -16.41 -28.27
CA ALA A 86 5.23 -17.57 -27.43
C ALA A 86 6.69 -17.51 -26.92
N THR A 87 6.91 -17.87 -25.66
CA THR A 87 8.25 -17.94 -25.05
C THR A 87 8.66 -19.36 -24.75
N ILE A 88 9.95 -19.59 -24.56
CA ILE A 88 10.50 -20.88 -24.21
C ILE A 88 10.43 -21.06 -22.69
N VAL A 89 9.60 -22.00 -22.26
CA VAL A 89 9.45 -22.36 -20.84
C VAL A 89 10.36 -23.51 -20.43
N LYS A 90 10.82 -24.30 -21.40
CA LYS A 90 11.76 -25.41 -21.16
C LYS A 90 12.67 -25.62 -22.38
N VAL A 91 13.94 -25.87 -22.10
CA VAL A 91 14.95 -26.23 -23.10
C VAL A 91 15.58 -27.55 -22.67
N GLU A 92 15.48 -28.56 -23.52
CA GLU A 92 16.21 -29.82 -23.34
C GLU A 92 17.17 -30.01 -24.51
N GLU A 93 18.45 -30.20 -24.20
CA GLU A 93 19.45 -30.57 -25.20
C GLU A 93 19.87 -32.01 -24.94
N LYS A 94 19.72 -32.87 -25.96
CA LYS A 94 20.17 -34.26 -25.90
C LYS A 94 20.77 -34.66 -27.24
N ASP A 95 22.01 -35.17 -27.21
CA ASP A 95 22.74 -35.65 -28.39
C ASP A 95 22.77 -34.62 -29.54
N GLY A 96 22.93 -33.34 -29.19
CA GLY A 96 22.95 -32.21 -30.14
C GLY A 96 21.58 -31.86 -30.73
N THR A 97 20.47 -32.42 -30.25
CA THR A 97 19.11 -32.03 -30.62
C THR A 97 18.51 -31.17 -29.50
N TYR A 98 17.98 -30.00 -29.86
CA TYR A 98 17.26 -29.11 -28.94
C TYR A 98 15.76 -29.38 -29.02
N THR A 99 15.12 -29.54 -27.87
CA THR A 99 13.67 -29.59 -27.72
C THR A 99 13.23 -28.37 -26.91
N LEU A 100 12.53 -27.46 -27.57
CA LEU A 100 12.01 -26.22 -26.99
C LEU A 100 10.54 -26.42 -26.69
N THR A 101 10.16 -26.34 -25.42
CA THR A 101 8.74 -26.27 -25.02
C THR A 101 8.35 -24.80 -24.91
N LEU A 102 7.30 -24.42 -25.64
CA LEU A 102 6.78 -23.07 -25.66
C LEU A 102 5.69 -22.85 -24.59
N SER A 103 5.46 -21.61 -24.22
CA SER A 103 4.44 -21.19 -23.25
C SER A 103 3.01 -21.54 -23.68
N ASP A 104 2.76 -21.69 -24.99
CA ASP A 104 1.48 -22.12 -25.55
C ASP A 104 1.30 -23.65 -25.57
N GLY A 105 2.27 -24.40 -25.01
CA GLY A 105 2.27 -25.86 -24.95
C GLY A 105 2.78 -26.55 -26.21
N LYS A 106 3.12 -25.82 -27.28
CA LYS A 106 3.75 -26.40 -28.47
C LYS A 106 5.20 -26.76 -28.19
N VAL A 107 5.72 -27.71 -28.97
CA VAL A 107 7.10 -28.19 -28.86
C VAL A 107 7.79 -28.06 -30.21
N ILE A 108 8.89 -27.31 -30.25
CA ILE A 108 9.75 -27.18 -31.43
C ILE A 108 10.99 -28.06 -31.22
N THR A 109 11.25 -28.97 -32.16
CA THR A 109 12.46 -29.81 -32.14
C THR A 109 13.43 -29.34 -33.21
N ILE A 110 14.66 -29.02 -32.80
CA ILE A 110 15.71 -28.47 -33.66
C ILE A 110 16.90 -29.40 -33.64
N LYS A 111 17.35 -29.85 -34.81
CA LYS A 111 18.55 -30.66 -34.97
C LYS A 111 19.56 -29.89 -35.84
N PRO A 112 20.53 -29.17 -35.25
CA PRO A 112 21.63 -28.53 -35.97
C PRO A 112 22.36 -29.56 -36.84
N GLY A 113 22.52 -29.26 -38.13
CA GLY A 113 23.19 -30.16 -39.07
C GLY A 113 24.72 -30.10 -38.91
N THR A 114 25.36 -31.26 -38.75
CA THR A 114 26.85 -31.38 -38.72
C THR A 114 27.47 -31.81 -40.05
N SER A 115 26.69 -32.00 -41.13
CA SER A 115 27.26 -32.31 -42.46
C SER A 115 26.28 -31.99 -43.60
N GLY A 116 26.61 -30.95 -44.38
CA GLY A 116 26.22 -30.77 -45.78
C GLY A 116 24.73 -30.65 -46.11
N GLY A 117 24.14 -29.48 -45.87
CA GLY A 117 22.89 -29.10 -46.55
C GLY A 117 22.16 -27.86 -46.01
N SER A 118 22.25 -27.58 -44.69
CA SER A 118 21.49 -26.48 -44.07
C SER A 118 22.24 -25.93 -42.87
N ASN A 119 22.38 -24.61 -42.79
CA ASN A 119 23.03 -23.94 -41.67
C ASN A 119 21.99 -23.61 -40.60
N ILE A 120 21.80 -24.53 -39.65
CA ILE A 120 20.99 -24.31 -38.46
C ILE A 120 21.92 -24.13 -37.26
N THR A 121 21.88 -22.99 -36.60
CA THR A 121 22.58 -22.74 -35.33
C THR A 121 21.59 -22.36 -34.24
N VAL A 122 21.92 -22.72 -33.01
CA VAL A 122 21.14 -22.38 -31.81
C VAL A 122 22.10 -21.76 -30.82
N GLU A 123 21.88 -20.49 -30.47
CA GLU A 123 22.63 -19.77 -29.45
C GLU A 123 21.69 -19.47 -28.28
N LYS A 124 22.10 -19.83 -27.07
CA LYS A 124 21.32 -19.61 -25.85
C LYS A 124 22.01 -18.57 -24.98
N ASN A 125 21.30 -17.49 -24.69
CA ASN A 125 21.72 -16.47 -23.74
C ASN A 125 20.79 -16.51 -22.50
N GLU A 126 21.05 -15.66 -21.49
CA GLU A 126 20.27 -15.66 -20.24
C GLU A 126 18.78 -15.38 -20.46
N ASN A 127 18.44 -14.53 -21.45
CA ASN A 127 17.08 -14.05 -21.66
C ASN A 127 16.40 -14.64 -22.91
N ASN A 128 17.16 -15.12 -23.90
CA ASN A 128 16.64 -15.50 -25.21
C ASN A 128 17.36 -16.74 -25.77
N ILE A 129 16.71 -17.44 -26.69
CA ILE A 129 17.33 -18.37 -27.64
C ILE A 129 17.26 -17.76 -29.04
N ILE A 130 18.42 -17.69 -29.69
CA ILE A 130 18.57 -17.25 -31.08
C ILE A 130 18.75 -18.49 -31.94
N ILE A 131 17.84 -18.69 -32.90
CA ILE A 131 17.88 -19.80 -33.85
C ILE A 131 18.10 -19.21 -35.22
N THR A 132 19.19 -19.59 -35.87
CA THR A 132 19.50 -19.14 -37.23
C THR A 132 19.23 -20.29 -38.19
N VAL A 133 18.34 -20.12 -39.16
CA VAL A 133 18.04 -21.12 -40.19
C VAL A 133 18.35 -20.52 -41.57
N ASP A 134 19.39 -21.03 -42.23
CA ASP A 134 19.89 -20.52 -43.52
C ASP A 134 20.14 -19.00 -43.53
N GLY A 135 20.70 -18.49 -42.43
CA GLY A 135 21.04 -17.06 -42.27
C GLY A 135 19.88 -16.15 -41.84
N THR A 136 18.67 -16.67 -41.63
CA THR A 136 17.57 -15.93 -41.01
C THR A 136 17.53 -16.18 -39.51
N GLU A 137 17.56 -15.13 -38.70
CA GLU A 137 17.54 -15.20 -37.23
C GLU A 137 16.10 -15.14 -36.67
N TYR A 138 15.83 -16.03 -35.72
CA TYR A 138 14.60 -16.10 -34.94
C TYR A 138 14.95 -16.00 -33.45
N VAL A 139 14.44 -14.98 -32.75
CA VAL A 139 14.81 -14.68 -31.36
C VAL A 139 13.61 -14.93 -30.44
N LEU A 140 13.65 -16.02 -29.67
CA LEU A 140 12.57 -16.41 -28.76
C LEU A 140 12.97 -16.14 -27.30
N PRO A 141 12.15 -15.43 -26.50
CA PRO A 141 12.45 -15.16 -25.10
C PRO A 141 12.36 -16.43 -24.23
N ILE A 142 13.10 -16.46 -23.11
CA ILE A 142 13.06 -17.53 -22.10
C ILE A 142 12.30 -17.04 -20.86
N GLY A 143 11.35 -17.84 -20.38
CA GLY A 143 10.60 -17.59 -19.14
C GLY A 143 9.11 -17.32 -19.35
N SER A 144 8.34 -17.43 -18.27
CA SER A 144 6.86 -17.41 -18.26
C SER A 144 6.25 -16.08 -17.81
N ALA A 145 7.06 -15.09 -17.46
CA ALA A 145 6.57 -13.80 -16.97
C ALA A 145 6.41 -12.82 -18.13
N VAL A 146 5.20 -12.28 -18.32
CA VAL A 146 4.92 -11.21 -19.30
C VAL A 146 5.87 -10.05 -19.03
N ASN A 147 6.58 -9.60 -20.06
CA ASN A 147 7.56 -8.51 -19.96
C ASN A 147 7.27 -7.35 -20.92
N SER A 148 6.40 -7.56 -21.92
CA SER A 148 6.00 -6.51 -22.85
C SER A 148 4.50 -6.54 -23.10
N LEU A 149 3.94 -5.34 -23.28
CA LEU A 149 2.58 -5.12 -23.78
C LEU A 149 2.70 -4.23 -25.01
N ILE A 150 2.11 -4.63 -26.14
CA ILE A 150 2.21 -3.88 -27.40
C ILE A 150 0.80 -3.63 -27.91
N TYR A 151 0.46 -2.37 -28.22
CA TYR A 151 -0.78 -2.03 -28.91
C TYR A 151 -0.81 -2.68 -30.29
N SER A 152 -1.89 -3.41 -30.56
CA SER A 152 -2.14 -4.07 -31.83
C SER A 152 -3.29 -3.35 -32.54
N PRO A 153 -3.03 -2.55 -33.59
CA PRO A 153 -4.05 -1.68 -34.15
C PRO A 153 -5.19 -2.42 -34.85
N GLU A 154 -6.43 -1.96 -34.64
CA GLU A 154 -7.60 -2.52 -35.34
C GLU A 154 -7.77 -1.96 -36.77
N THR A 155 -7.18 -0.79 -37.04
CA THR A 155 -7.35 -0.04 -38.29
C THR A 155 -6.02 0.11 -39.02
N ILE A 156 -6.10 0.27 -40.35
CA ILE A 156 -4.92 0.42 -41.23
C ILE A 156 -4.10 1.67 -40.86
N ASP A 157 -4.76 2.74 -40.43
CA ASP A 157 -4.10 3.99 -40.01
C ASP A 157 -3.53 3.92 -38.59
N GLY A 158 -3.86 2.87 -37.84
CA GLY A 158 -3.45 2.65 -36.47
C GLY A 158 -4.09 3.57 -35.43
N ILE A 159 -5.13 4.32 -35.79
CA ILE A 159 -5.79 5.31 -34.93
C ILE A 159 -7.07 4.73 -34.33
N VAL A 160 -7.14 4.69 -33.01
CA VAL A 160 -8.37 4.34 -32.28
C VAL A 160 -9.34 5.52 -32.35
N ASN A 161 -10.55 5.29 -32.84
CA ASN A 161 -11.61 6.30 -32.83
C ASN A 161 -12.51 6.09 -31.61
N ILE A 162 -12.60 7.09 -30.73
CA ILE A 162 -13.37 7.00 -29.48
C ILE A 162 -14.53 7.99 -29.48
N GLY A 163 -15.73 7.49 -29.17
CA GLY A 163 -16.95 8.29 -29.00
C GLY A 163 -17.43 8.29 -27.55
N ASN A 164 -18.67 8.74 -27.34
CA ASN A 164 -19.29 8.86 -26.01
C ASN A 164 -19.39 7.52 -25.25
N THR A 165 -19.44 6.40 -25.96
CA THR A 165 -19.52 5.04 -25.39
C THR A 165 -18.16 4.41 -25.13
N GLY A 166 -17.04 5.10 -25.41
CA GLY A 166 -15.72 4.48 -25.37
C GLY A 166 -15.39 3.64 -26.62
N ALA A 167 -14.25 2.96 -26.58
CA ALA A 167 -13.73 2.11 -27.65
C ALA A 167 -12.96 0.92 -27.07
N ASN A 168 -13.03 -0.23 -27.75
CA ASN A 168 -12.19 -1.38 -27.42
C ASN A 168 -10.84 -1.23 -28.11
N VAL A 169 -9.76 -1.56 -27.39
CA VAL A 169 -8.39 -1.48 -27.87
C VAL A 169 -7.68 -2.80 -27.62
N ASN A 170 -6.99 -3.31 -28.64
CA ASN A 170 -6.31 -4.60 -28.59
C ASN A 170 -4.81 -4.47 -28.25
N PHE A 171 -4.33 -5.39 -27.42
CA PHE A 171 -2.93 -5.48 -27.03
C PHE A 171 -2.42 -6.91 -27.15
N LEU A 172 -1.14 -7.04 -27.52
CA LEU A 172 -0.40 -8.29 -27.48
C LEU A 172 0.51 -8.28 -26.24
N ALA A 173 0.34 -9.27 -25.37
CA ALA A 173 1.26 -9.53 -24.27
C ALA A 173 2.32 -10.55 -24.71
N THR A 174 3.57 -10.31 -24.34
CA THR A 174 4.66 -11.26 -24.58
C THR A 174 5.37 -11.60 -23.26
N PRO A 175 5.44 -12.89 -22.87
CA PRO A 175 4.64 -14.01 -23.39
C PRO A 175 3.12 -13.78 -23.37
N ALA A 176 2.39 -14.53 -24.21
CA ALA A 176 0.93 -14.54 -24.17
C ALA A 176 0.40 -14.96 -22.79
N ILE A 177 -0.68 -14.32 -22.34
CA ILE A 177 -1.29 -14.56 -21.03
C ILE A 177 -2.51 -15.48 -21.17
N SER A 178 -2.70 -16.40 -20.22
CA SER A 178 -3.91 -17.25 -20.18
C SER A 178 -5.12 -16.47 -19.65
N SER A 179 -6.35 -16.93 -19.93
CA SER A 179 -7.56 -16.29 -19.40
C SER A 179 -7.62 -16.33 -17.86
N GLY A 180 -7.05 -17.37 -17.24
CA GLY A 180 -6.98 -17.47 -15.78
C GLY A 180 -5.97 -16.48 -15.18
N ASP A 181 -4.85 -16.24 -15.86
CA ASP A 181 -3.85 -15.27 -15.44
C ASP A 181 -4.31 -13.83 -15.67
N LEU A 182 -5.06 -13.56 -16.75
CA LEU A 182 -5.63 -12.24 -17.03
C LEU A 182 -6.56 -11.77 -15.90
N ALA A 183 -7.29 -12.69 -15.25
CA ALA A 183 -8.15 -12.36 -14.11
C ALA A 183 -7.39 -11.79 -12.90
N ASN A 184 -6.08 -11.99 -12.84
CA ASN A 184 -5.20 -11.43 -11.80
C ASN A 184 -4.44 -10.17 -12.27
N ALA A 185 -4.64 -9.74 -13.51
CA ALA A 185 -4.05 -8.53 -14.06
C ALA A 185 -4.98 -7.32 -13.84
N THR A 186 -4.39 -6.14 -13.63
CA THR A 186 -5.14 -4.87 -13.61
C THR A 186 -4.63 -3.95 -14.69
N PHE A 187 -5.51 -3.15 -15.29
CA PHE A 187 -5.16 -2.20 -16.33
C PHE A 187 -5.51 -0.77 -15.91
N ALA A 188 -4.62 0.16 -16.22
CA ALA A 188 -4.83 1.59 -16.01
C ALA A 188 -4.18 2.38 -17.14
N ILE A 189 -4.62 3.63 -17.35
CA ILE A 189 -3.90 4.53 -18.26
C ILE A 189 -2.57 4.90 -17.61
N ALA A 190 -1.47 4.58 -18.30
CA ALA A 190 -0.12 4.92 -17.87
C ALA A 190 0.12 6.42 -18.09
N GLU A 191 -0.22 6.89 -19.28
CA GLU A 191 -0.08 8.28 -19.67
C GLU A 191 -1.09 8.61 -20.78
N ALA A 192 -1.58 9.84 -20.76
CA ALA A 192 -2.30 10.42 -21.88
C ALA A 192 -1.87 11.87 -22.04
N HIS A 193 -1.63 12.29 -23.27
CA HIS A 193 -1.34 13.68 -23.57
C HIS A 193 -1.84 14.05 -24.95
N GLN A 194 -2.30 15.29 -25.10
CA GLN A 194 -2.37 15.86 -26.43
C GLN A 194 -0.92 16.04 -26.87
N LEU A 195 -0.59 15.85 -28.15
CA LEU A 195 0.77 15.83 -28.72
C LEU A 195 1.68 17.06 -28.40
N LYS A 196 1.27 17.99 -27.52
CA LYS A 196 2.03 19.13 -27.00
C LYS A 196 1.85 19.45 -25.49
N ALA A 197 1.05 18.72 -24.71
CA ALA A 197 0.91 18.92 -23.26
C ALA A 197 0.29 17.70 -22.55
N GLY A 198 0.92 17.23 -21.48
CA GLY A 198 0.42 16.15 -20.63
C GLY A 198 -0.66 16.59 -19.65
N GLY A 199 -1.60 15.67 -19.35
CA GLY A 199 -2.62 15.89 -18.33
C GLY A 199 -3.15 14.56 -17.78
N ASN A 200 -3.58 14.56 -16.52
CA ASN A 200 -4.15 13.40 -15.85
C ASN A 200 -5.68 13.34 -16.08
N ASP A 201 -6.28 12.16 -15.97
CA ASP A 201 -7.73 11.88 -16.04
C ASP A 201 -8.44 12.14 -17.40
N MET A 202 -7.68 12.12 -18.51
CA MET A 202 -8.26 12.23 -19.86
C MET A 202 -9.01 10.97 -20.31
N PHE A 203 -8.46 9.80 -20.00
CA PHE A 203 -9.03 8.49 -20.35
C PHE A 203 -8.99 7.58 -19.12
N LYS A 204 -9.81 6.53 -19.14
CA LYS A 204 -9.72 5.41 -18.20
C LYS A 204 -9.95 4.08 -18.90
N VAL A 205 -9.55 3.00 -18.23
CA VAL A 205 -10.06 1.65 -18.53
C VAL A 205 -11.46 1.53 -17.91
N ASP A 206 -12.43 1.06 -18.67
CA ASP A 206 -13.83 0.97 -18.26
C ASP A 206 -14.37 -0.45 -18.45
N GLY A 207 -14.35 -1.23 -17.37
CA GLY A 207 -14.72 -2.65 -17.37
C GLY A 207 -13.50 -3.58 -17.39
N ASP A 208 -13.78 -4.89 -17.40
CA ASP A 208 -12.76 -5.94 -17.35
C ASP A 208 -12.12 -6.16 -18.72
N ALA A 209 -10.80 -6.42 -18.72
CA ALA A 209 -10.10 -6.87 -19.90
C ALA A 209 -10.51 -8.31 -20.26
N THR A 210 -10.56 -8.61 -21.55
CA THR A 210 -10.94 -9.94 -22.07
C THR A 210 -9.89 -10.46 -23.05
N ILE A 211 -9.88 -11.77 -23.30
CA ILE A 211 -9.06 -12.38 -24.36
C ILE A 211 -9.94 -12.68 -25.56
N GLU A 212 -9.55 -12.18 -26.73
CA GLU A 212 -10.17 -12.50 -28.01
C GLU A 212 -9.09 -12.95 -29.00
N GLY A 213 -9.00 -14.26 -29.23
CA GLY A 213 -7.87 -14.86 -29.95
C GLY A 213 -6.57 -14.71 -29.14
N ASP A 214 -5.54 -14.15 -29.76
CA ASP A 214 -4.24 -13.90 -29.12
C ASP A 214 -4.15 -12.51 -28.46
N PHE A 215 -5.22 -11.71 -28.52
CA PHE A 215 -5.23 -10.33 -28.04
C PHE A 215 -5.91 -10.16 -26.67
N ILE A 216 -5.33 -9.30 -25.85
CA ILE A 216 -5.99 -8.70 -24.70
C ILE A 216 -6.79 -7.50 -25.20
N LYS A 217 -8.10 -7.56 -25.03
CA LYS A 217 -9.02 -6.49 -25.39
C LYS A 217 -9.39 -5.69 -24.16
N VAL A 218 -9.13 -4.39 -24.21
CA VAL A 218 -9.34 -3.44 -23.10
C VAL A 218 -10.30 -2.36 -23.57
N HIS A 219 -11.38 -2.14 -22.82
CA HIS A 219 -12.31 -1.07 -23.11
C HIS A 219 -11.82 0.24 -22.50
N LEU A 220 -11.67 1.28 -23.33
CA LEU A 220 -11.27 2.62 -22.93
C LEU A 220 -12.45 3.58 -23.00
N LYS A 221 -12.52 4.49 -22.03
CA LYS A 221 -13.51 5.57 -21.99
C LYS A 221 -12.83 6.93 -21.92
N ALA A 222 -13.31 7.86 -22.73
CA ALA A 222 -12.90 9.26 -22.73
C ALA A 222 -13.66 10.05 -21.67
N LEU A 223 -12.96 10.95 -20.96
CA LEU A 223 -13.52 11.78 -19.89
C LEU A 223 -13.17 13.26 -20.12
N GLY A 224 -11.98 13.70 -19.69
CA GLY A 224 -11.54 15.10 -19.75
C GLY A 224 -10.91 15.53 -21.08
N VAL A 225 -11.44 15.09 -22.21
CA VAL A 225 -10.87 15.34 -23.55
C VAL A 225 -11.74 16.26 -24.39
N GLU A 226 -11.10 16.93 -25.35
CA GLU A 226 -11.78 17.80 -26.31
C GLU A 226 -12.25 17.01 -27.54
N ALA A 227 -13.47 17.28 -27.99
CA ALA A 227 -14.03 16.72 -29.22
C ALA A 227 -13.16 17.04 -30.44
N GLY A 228 -13.03 16.07 -31.35
CA GLY A 228 -12.25 16.19 -32.58
C GLY A 228 -10.72 16.22 -32.42
N LYS A 229 -10.20 16.14 -31.19
CA LYS A 229 -8.74 16.12 -30.94
C LYS A 229 -8.17 14.71 -30.94
N THR A 230 -6.86 14.64 -31.13
CA THR A 230 -6.10 13.39 -31.09
C THR A 230 -5.09 13.42 -29.94
N TYR A 231 -5.02 12.31 -29.21
CA TYR A 231 -4.19 12.12 -28.04
C TYR A 231 -3.25 10.92 -28.25
N ALA A 232 -2.04 11.01 -27.71
CA ALA A 232 -1.18 9.85 -27.53
C ALA A 232 -1.49 9.25 -26.16
N VAL A 233 -1.76 7.94 -26.13
CA VAL A 233 -2.18 7.21 -24.93
C VAL A 233 -1.30 5.99 -24.76
N ALA A 234 -0.94 5.65 -23.53
CA ALA A 234 -0.27 4.42 -23.15
C ALA A 234 -1.03 3.73 -22.02
N LEU A 235 -1.08 2.39 -22.05
CA LEU A 235 -1.74 1.57 -21.06
C LEU A 235 -0.70 0.90 -20.15
N GLN A 236 -0.96 0.82 -18.85
CA GLN A 236 -0.18 0.02 -17.91
C GLN A 236 -0.97 -1.21 -17.51
N MET A 237 -0.35 -2.38 -17.65
CA MET A 237 -0.80 -3.63 -17.05
C MET A 237 0.03 -3.90 -15.79
N ASN A 238 -0.62 -4.09 -14.63
CA ASN A 238 0.04 -4.68 -13.47
C ASN A 238 -0.29 -6.18 -13.43
N PHE A 239 0.74 -7.01 -13.46
CA PHE A 239 0.62 -8.45 -13.45
C PHE A 239 1.68 -9.05 -12.51
N ASN A 240 1.26 -9.88 -11.55
CA ASN A 240 2.13 -10.50 -10.55
C ASN A 240 3.12 -9.52 -9.87
N GLY A 241 2.65 -8.30 -9.55
CA GLY A 241 3.45 -7.25 -8.91
C GLY A 241 4.41 -6.51 -9.84
N THR A 242 4.40 -6.79 -11.14
CA THR A 242 5.20 -6.09 -12.16
C THR A 242 4.32 -5.14 -12.97
N ALA A 243 4.74 -3.88 -13.11
CA ALA A 243 4.10 -2.89 -13.97
C ALA A 243 4.71 -2.92 -15.38
N ILE A 244 3.89 -3.15 -16.39
CA ILE A 244 4.29 -3.29 -17.80
C ILE A 244 3.50 -2.26 -18.61
N SER A 245 4.20 -1.31 -19.21
CA SER A 245 3.59 -0.26 -20.03
C SER A 245 3.55 -0.66 -21.50
N SER A 246 2.48 -0.26 -22.20
CA SER A 246 2.39 -0.36 -23.64
C SER A 246 3.24 0.69 -24.34
N ASN A 247 3.50 0.48 -25.63
CA ASN A 247 3.85 1.60 -26.50
C ASN A 247 2.67 2.60 -26.59
N TYR A 248 3.00 3.83 -26.98
CA TYR A 248 2.00 4.83 -27.30
C TYR A 248 1.17 4.41 -28.51
N PHE A 249 -0.13 4.68 -28.43
CA PHE A 249 -1.08 4.58 -29.53
C PHE A 249 -1.89 5.86 -29.64
N MET A 250 -2.44 6.09 -30.83
CA MET A 250 -3.15 7.32 -31.15
C MET A 250 -4.64 7.13 -30.97
N VAL A 251 -5.26 8.00 -30.19
CA VAL A 251 -6.71 8.01 -29.95
C VAL A 251 -7.29 9.31 -30.50
N LYS A 252 -8.15 9.22 -31.51
CA LYS A 252 -8.93 10.34 -32.04
C LYS A 252 -10.30 10.37 -31.39
N VAL A 253 -10.62 11.50 -30.75
CA VAL A 253 -11.92 11.75 -30.14
C VAL A 253 -12.90 12.21 -31.21
N SER A 254 -14.11 11.66 -31.20
CA SER A 254 -15.18 12.04 -32.12
C SER A 254 -15.52 13.54 -32.05
N ASP A 255 -15.96 14.12 -33.16
CA ASP A 255 -16.34 15.54 -33.24
C ASP A 255 -17.62 15.85 -32.44
N ASP A 256 -18.45 14.84 -32.17
CA ASP A 256 -19.68 14.91 -31.37
C ASP A 256 -19.48 14.44 -29.92
N PHE A 257 -18.24 14.26 -29.48
CA PHE A 257 -17.95 13.86 -28.10
C PHE A 257 -18.40 14.94 -27.11
N SER A 258 -19.12 14.51 -26.08
CA SER A 258 -19.53 15.36 -24.97
C SER A 258 -19.54 14.54 -23.68
N PHE A 259 -18.75 14.99 -22.71
CA PHE A 259 -18.75 14.42 -21.38
C PHE A 259 -18.98 15.52 -20.36
N ASN A 260 -20.08 15.41 -19.61
CA ASN A 260 -20.31 16.29 -18.48
C ASN A 260 -19.68 15.66 -17.23
N SER A 261 -18.60 16.25 -16.74
CA SER A 261 -17.88 15.75 -15.56
C SER A 261 -18.62 16.00 -14.25
N GLU A 262 -19.59 16.92 -14.22
CA GLU A 262 -20.36 17.25 -13.02
C GLU A 262 -21.86 17.37 -13.30
N GLU A 263 -22.67 16.67 -12.51
CA GLU A 263 -24.12 16.77 -12.51
C GLU A 263 -24.61 16.61 -11.08
N ILE A 264 -24.55 17.72 -10.33
CA ILE A 264 -24.83 17.72 -8.89
C ILE A 264 -26.29 17.36 -8.61
N GLY A 265 -26.51 16.34 -7.78
CA GLY A 265 -27.84 15.87 -7.41
C GLY A 265 -27.90 14.36 -7.13
N GLY A 266 -29.09 13.87 -6.76
CA GLY A 266 -29.33 12.45 -6.46
C GLY A 266 -28.77 11.98 -5.12
N PHE A 267 -28.59 12.89 -4.17
CA PHE A 267 -28.18 12.56 -2.80
C PHE A 267 -28.92 13.44 -1.79
N THR A 268 -29.13 12.90 -0.59
CA THR A 268 -29.71 13.62 0.56
C THR A 268 -28.91 13.27 1.81
N ILE A 269 -28.21 14.25 2.38
CA ILE A 269 -27.48 14.08 3.66
C ILE A 269 -28.52 14.02 4.79
N LYS A 270 -28.33 13.10 5.76
CA LYS A 270 -29.23 12.99 6.91
C LYS A 270 -29.29 14.29 7.71
N ALA A 271 -30.49 14.67 8.14
CA ALA A 271 -30.73 15.89 8.92
C ALA A 271 -29.87 15.98 10.20
N ALA A 272 -29.54 14.84 10.81
CA ALA A 272 -28.70 14.76 12.01
C ALA A 272 -27.30 15.40 11.83
N TYR A 273 -26.81 15.54 10.60
CA TYR A 273 -25.51 16.14 10.30
C TYR A 273 -25.60 17.61 9.86
N ASN A 274 -26.72 18.28 10.17
CA ASN A 274 -26.95 19.71 9.90
C ASN A 274 -26.53 20.14 8.48
N PRO A 275 -27.07 19.50 7.43
CA PRO A 275 -26.63 19.75 6.07
C PRO A 275 -26.97 21.17 5.63
N LYS A 276 -26.08 21.79 4.85
CA LYS A 276 -26.31 23.11 4.26
C LYS A 276 -25.80 23.14 2.82
N SER A 277 -26.64 23.67 1.92
CA SER A 277 -26.26 23.93 0.54
C SER A 277 -25.42 25.20 0.45
N LEU A 278 -24.42 25.16 -0.42
CA LEU A 278 -23.49 26.25 -0.69
C LEU A 278 -23.56 26.61 -2.18
N GLU A 279 -22.91 27.72 -2.55
CA GLU A 279 -22.79 28.13 -3.95
C GLU A 279 -22.04 27.07 -4.79
N ASN A 280 -22.19 27.13 -6.12
CA ASN A 280 -21.48 26.28 -7.08
C ASN A 280 -21.66 24.76 -6.88
N GLY A 281 -22.82 24.36 -6.31
CA GLY A 281 -23.18 22.96 -6.11
C GLY A 281 -22.39 22.26 -5.00
N PHE A 282 -21.77 23.01 -4.09
CA PHE A 282 -21.17 22.47 -2.88
C PHE A 282 -22.24 22.27 -1.79
N SER A 283 -21.95 21.37 -0.87
CA SER A 283 -22.70 21.21 0.37
C SER A 283 -21.73 21.11 1.54
N GLU A 284 -22.24 21.27 2.74
CA GLU A 284 -21.51 20.96 3.96
C GLU A 284 -22.36 20.11 4.89
N MET A 285 -21.68 19.32 5.71
CA MET A 285 -22.27 18.63 6.85
C MET A 285 -21.36 18.74 8.06
N THR A 286 -21.95 18.78 9.25
CA THR A 286 -21.25 18.81 10.52
C THR A 286 -21.47 17.50 11.25
N ILE A 287 -20.38 16.82 11.60
CA ILE A 287 -20.41 15.53 12.29
C ILE A 287 -19.71 15.72 13.64
N ASN A 288 -20.29 15.20 14.72
CA ASN A 288 -19.58 15.12 16.00
C ASN A 288 -18.32 14.26 15.82
N GLY A 289 -17.17 14.71 16.34
CA GLY A 289 -15.92 13.97 16.21
C GLY A 289 -16.04 12.52 16.71
N LEU A 290 -16.66 12.31 17.87
CA LEU A 290 -16.88 10.98 18.42
C LEU A 290 -17.73 10.09 17.51
N ASP A 291 -18.76 10.66 16.89
CA ASP A 291 -19.64 9.92 15.97
C ASP A 291 -18.90 9.54 14.69
N LEU A 292 -18.04 10.41 14.16
CA LEU A 292 -17.21 10.09 12.99
C LEU A 292 -16.26 8.92 13.26
N LEU A 293 -15.78 8.74 14.50
CA LEU A 293 -14.97 7.58 14.88
C LEU A 293 -15.78 6.28 14.91
N LYS A 294 -17.11 6.36 15.02
CA LYS A 294 -18.04 5.22 15.03
C LYS A 294 -18.63 4.91 13.65
N VAL A 295 -18.56 5.85 12.71
CA VAL A 295 -18.95 5.63 11.33
C VAL A 295 -18.09 4.52 10.74
N THR A 296 -18.73 3.49 10.20
CA THR A 296 -18.03 2.42 9.47
C THR A 296 -18.16 2.58 7.96
N ASN A 297 -19.19 3.28 7.50
CA ASN A 297 -19.38 3.59 6.09
C ASN A 297 -20.04 4.97 5.88
N PHE A 298 -19.49 5.77 4.97
CA PHE A 298 -20.03 7.09 4.63
C PHE A 298 -21.41 7.03 3.97
N LYS A 299 -21.81 5.89 3.39
CA LYS A 299 -23.19 5.67 2.91
C LYS A 299 -24.22 5.88 4.02
N ASP A 300 -23.87 5.56 5.26
CA ASP A 300 -24.76 5.70 6.41
C ASP A 300 -24.99 7.16 6.81
N LEU A 301 -24.27 8.11 6.20
CA LEU A 301 -24.46 9.54 6.41
C LEU A 301 -25.62 10.13 5.58
N PHE A 302 -26.22 9.34 4.70
CA PHE A 302 -27.19 9.79 3.70
C PHE A 302 -28.51 9.02 3.80
N ASP A 303 -29.61 9.70 3.50
CA ASP A 303 -30.93 9.08 3.28
C ASP A 303 -31.10 8.62 1.82
N GLU A 304 -30.41 9.30 0.90
CA GLU A 304 -30.41 8.99 -0.52
C GLU A 304 -28.99 9.12 -1.06
N ILE A 305 -28.57 8.16 -1.89
CA ILE A 305 -27.31 8.19 -2.65
C ILE A 305 -27.55 7.69 -4.07
N PRO A 306 -26.76 8.16 -5.06
CA PRO A 306 -26.85 7.64 -6.42
C PRO A 306 -26.51 6.15 -6.47
N ALA A 307 -27.11 5.42 -7.41
CA ALA A 307 -26.67 4.06 -7.73
C ALA A 307 -25.20 4.08 -8.20
N ASN A 308 -24.43 3.05 -7.84
CA ASN A 308 -23.00 2.94 -8.14
C ASN A 308 -22.15 4.10 -7.57
N ALA A 309 -22.57 4.67 -6.43
CA ALA A 309 -21.83 5.72 -5.75
C ALA A 309 -20.41 5.27 -5.36
N VAL A 310 -19.43 6.07 -5.78
CA VAL A 310 -18.02 5.96 -5.43
C VAL A 310 -17.63 7.18 -4.59
N PHE A 311 -17.02 6.93 -3.44
CA PHE A 311 -16.59 7.95 -2.51
C PHE A 311 -15.10 8.25 -2.68
N SER A 312 -14.71 9.52 -2.65
CA SER A 312 -13.30 9.89 -2.72
C SER A 312 -13.04 11.21 -2.01
N VAL A 313 -11.96 11.30 -1.25
CA VAL A 313 -11.44 12.60 -0.79
C VAL A 313 -11.09 13.42 -2.04
N ALA A 314 -11.56 14.66 -2.10
CA ALA A 314 -11.30 15.50 -3.27
C ALA A 314 -9.80 15.80 -3.39
N GLY A 315 -9.33 16.09 -4.60
CA GLY A 315 -7.90 16.29 -4.88
C GLY A 315 -7.24 17.30 -3.94
N LYS A 316 -5.96 17.09 -3.62
CA LYS A 316 -5.23 17.90 -2.64
C LYS A 316 -5.30 19.40 -2.93
N SER A 317 -5.17 19.82 -4.20
CA SER A 317 -5.20 21.23 -4.59
C SER A 317 -6.55 21.93 -4.41
N VAL A 318 -7.65 21.17 -4.29
CA VAL A 318 -9.00 21.73 -4.11
C VAL A 318 -9.51 21.61 -2.68
N GLN A 319 -8.73 21.01 -1.78
CA GLN A 319 -9.03 21.04 -0.35
C GLN A 319 -8.89 22.47 0.19
N PRO A 320 -9.61 22.81 1.28
CA PRO A 320 -9.31 24.01 2.03
C PRO A 320 -7.83 24.06 2.42
N GLY A 321 -7.18 25.21 2.23
CA GLY A 321 -5.76 25.38 2.56
C GLY A 321 -5.46 25.06 4.03
N GLY A 322 -4.19 24.76 4.36
CA GLY A 322 -3.78 24.40 5.71
C GLY A 322 -3.93 22.90 5.98
N SER A 323 -4.46 22.54 7.14
CA SER A 323 -4.36 21.17 7.64
C SER A 323 -5.05 20.11 6.75
N ALA A 324 -6.11 20.47 6.01
CA ALA A 324 -6.78 19.54 5.08
C ALA A 324 -5.91 19.17 3.86
N GLN A 325 -5.06 20.09 3.40
CA GLN A 325 -4.06 19.82 2.36
C GLN A 325 -2.87 19.05 2.92
N GLU A 326 -2.36 19.45 4.09
CA GLU A 326 -1.19 18.83 4.73
C GLU A 326 -1.44 17.37 5.10
N ARG A 327 -2.65 17.05 5.55
CA ARG A 327 -3.05 15.69 5.99
C ARG A 327 -3.88 14.94 4.95
N TRP A 328 -3.85 15.37 3.69
CA TRP A 328 -4.61 14.75 2.60
C TRP A 328 -4.34 13.24 2.47
N ASP A 329 -3.09 12.80 2.59
CA ASP A 329 -2.74 11.37 2.51
C ASP A 329 -3.39 10.54 3.63
N ALA A 330 -3.50 11.11 4.83
CA ALA A 330 -4.17 10.44 5.96
C ALA A 330 -5.68 10.34 5.72
N LEU A 331 -6.31 11.42 5.24
CA LEU A 331 -7.72 11.42 4.83
C LEU A 331 -7.99 10.37 3.75
N ASN A 332 -7.19 10.36 2.69
CA ASN A 332 -7.36 9.48 1.55
C ASN A 332 -7.14 8.00 1.92
N LYS A 333 -6.27 7.69 2.89
CA LYS A 333 -6.09 6.32 3.41
C LYS A 333 -7.28 5.84 4.25
N ASN A 334 -8.03 6.76 4.87
CA ASN A 334 -9.11 6.43 5.79
C ASN A 334 -10.47 6.21 5.09
N LEU A 335 -10.65 6.72 3.87
CA LEU A 335 -11.89 6.56 3.08
C LEU A 335 -11.66 5.69 1.85
N SER A 336 -12.41 4.58 1.77
CA SER A 336 -12.38 3.68 0.61
C SER A 336 -13.46 4.05 -0.42
N GLN A 337 -13.30 3.61 -1.66
CA GLN A 337 -14.19 3.94 -2.77
C GLN A 337 -15.64 3.47 -2.57
N ASP A 338 -15.85 2.38 -1.83
CA ASP A 338 -17.18 1.87 -1.48
C ASP A 338 -17.83 2.62 -0.30
N GLY A 339 -17.18 3.67 0.19
CA GLY A 339 -17.61 4.48 1.33
C GLY A 339 -17.09 3.98 2.67
N ALA A 340 -16.40 2.83 2.75
CA ALA A 340 -15.92 2.32 4.03
C ALA A 340 -14.94 3.31 4.67
N TRP A 341 -15.20 3.66 5.93
CA TRP A 341 -14.41 4.58 6.72
C TRP A 341 -13.74 3.83 7.87
N ALA A 342 -12.44 4.03 8.00
CA ALA A 342 -11.66 3.50 9.11
C ALA A 342 -10.48 4.42 9.41
N MET A 343 -10.21 4.67 10.69
CA MET A 343 -9.08 5.47 11.15
C MET A 343 -7.75 4.69 11.04
N LYS A 344 -7.38 4.27 9.82
CA LYS A 344 -6.13 3.54 9.53
C LYS A 344 -4.90 4.42 9.83
N THR A 345 -5.02 5.71 9.55
CA THR A 345 -4.03 6.72 9.88
C THR A 345 -4.68 7.79 10.75
N ARG A 346 -4.02 8.18 11.84
CA ARG A 346 -4.49 9.29 12.70
C ARG A 346 -4.55 10.59 11.90
N LEU A 347 -5.67 11.32 12.01
CA LEU A 347 -5.89 12.59 11.32
C LEU A 347 -5.07 13.72 11.98
N GLY A 348 -5.14 13.82 13.31
CA GLY A 348 -4.37 14.80 14.10
C GLY A 348 -4.82 16.25 13.96
N THR A 349 -5.96 16.48 13.31
CA THR A 349 -6.64 17.78 13.17
C THR A 349 -8.13 17.53 12.94
N SER A 350 -8.97 18.52 13.26
CA SER A 350 -10.39 18.54 12.91
C SER A 350 -10.67 19.25 11.58
N PHE A 351 -9.64 19.78 10.92
CA PHE A 351 -9.70 20.50 9.64
C PHE A 351 -10.45 21.83 9.66
N ASN A 352 -10.63 22.44 10.83
CA ASN A 352 -11.42 23.66 11.00
C ASN A 352 -10.57 24.94 11.12
N ASP A 353 -9.26 24.83 10.93
CA ASP A 353 -8.26 25.90 11.08
C ASP A 353 -8.30 26.92 9.94
N ASN A 354 -8.81 26.54 8.77
CA ASN A 354 -8.94 27.44 7.65
C ASN A 354 -10.08 28.46 7.88
N ALA A 355 -9.75 29.76 7.78
CA ALA A 355 -10.68 30.85 8.04
C ALA A 355 -11.79 30.99 6.98
N ASP A 356 -11.50 30.65 5.71
CA ASP A 356 -12.43 30.80 4.59
C ASP A 356 -13.35 29.58 4.46
N ARG A 357 -12.84 28.38 4.75
CA ARG A 357 -13.58 27.12 4.61
C ARG A 357 -13.14 26.06 5.61
N LYS A 358 -14.01 25.75 6.56
CA LYS A 358 -13.82 24.65 7.51
C LYS A 358 -14.07 23.28 6.88
N GLY A 359 -13.46 22.26 7.48
CA GLY A 359 -13.64 20.86 7.15
C GLY A 359 -12.72 20.38 6.02
N PHE A 360 -12.91 19.14 5.60
CA PHE A 360 -12.28 18.59 4.41
C PHE A 360 -13.33 18.26 3.35
N LEU A 361 -12.95 18.35 2.08
CA LEU A 361 -13.82 18.11 0.93
C LEU A 361 -13.74 16.64 0.49
N PHE A 362 -14.89 16.00 0.30
CA PHE A 362 -14.98 14.75 -0.44
C PHE A 362 -16.07 14.83 -1.50
N ASN A 363 -15.95 13.95 -2.49
CA ASN A 363 -16.86 13.85 -3.60
C ASN A 363 -17.57 12.49 -3.59
N ILE A 364 -18.80 12.49 -4.08
CA ILE A 364 -19.50 11.29 -4.51
C ILE A 364 -19.56 11.34 -6.03
N LYS A 365 -19.04 10.29 -6.67
CA LYS A 365 -19.15 10.07 -8.12
C LYS A 365 -20.12 8.94 -8.39
N ALA A 366 -20.84 9.01 -9.51
CA ALA A 366 -21.60 7.89 -10.03
C ALA A 366 -21.41 7.84 -11.54
N ASN A 367 -20.98 6.69 -12.05
CA ASN A 367 -20.67 6.50 -13.47
C ASN A 367 -19.72 7.58 -14.01
N ASP A 368 -18.66 7.88 -13.26
CA ASP A 368 -17.61 8.89 -13.53
C ASP A 368 -18.04 10.37 -13.44
N VAL A 369 -19.31 10.64 -13.17
CA VAL A 369 -19.83 12.01 -13.01
C VAL A 369 -19.86 12.38 -11.53
N VAL A 370 -19.35 13.56 -11.18
CA VAL A 370 -19.47 14.08 -9.80
C VAL A 370 -20.94 14.42 -9.52
N LYS A 371 -21.50 13.75 -8.51
CA LYS A 371 -22.89 13.92 -8.05
C LYS A 371 -22.98 14.75 -6.78
N ALA A 372 -21.94 14.75 -5.94
CA ALA A 372 -21.89 15.56 -4.74
C ALA A 372 -20.47 16.08 -4.48
N LYS A 373 -20.37 17.31 -3.95
CA LYS A 373 -19.15 17.95 -3.45
C LYS A 373 -19.44 18.43 -2.03
N ILE A 374 -18.91 17.76 -1.01
CA ILE A 374 -19.36 17.94 0.38
C ILE A 374 -18.18 18.22 1.30
N TYR A 375 -18.23 19.34 2.02
CA TYR A 375 -17.34 19.63 3.13
C TYR A 375 -17.81 18.92 4.40
N VAL A 376 -16.92 18.16 5.02
CA VAL A 376 -17.15 17.51 6.32
C VAL A 376 -16.48 18.33 7.40
N ILE A 377 -17.31 19.01 8.20
CA ILE A 377 -16.87 19.76 9.38
C ILE A 377 -16.91 18.80 10.56
N ILE A 378 -15.75 18.58 11.18
CA ILE A 378 -15.64 17.73 12.37
C ILE A 378 -15.81 18.63 13.59
N ASN A 379 -16.89 18.45 14.34
CA ASN A 379 -17.04 19.10 15.64
C ASN A 379 -16.18 18.37 16.68
N ASP A 380 -14.92 18.79 16.80
CA ASP A 380 -14.02 18.32 17.87
C ASP A 380 -14.36 19.01 19.18
N GLU A 381 -15.13 18.31 20.01
CA GLU A 381 -15.60 18.82 21.30
C GLU A 381 -14.47 18.93 22.35
N LEU A 382 -13.29 18.37 22.07
CA LEU A 382 -12.12 18.47 22.95
C LEU A 382 -11.20 19.65 22.58
N ALA A 383 -11.40 20.26 21.40
CA ALA A 383 -10.53 21.31 20.87
C ALA A 383 -10.40 22.50 21.85
N GLY A 384 -11.51 22.96 22.42
CA GLY A 384 -11.55 24.09 23.34
C GLY A 384 -11.26 23.76 24.81
N ILE A 385 -11.08 22.49 25.17
CA ILE A 385 -10.87 22.09 26.56
C ILE A 385 -9.40 22.27 26.93
N ASP A 386 -9.17 22.89 28.07
CA ASP A 386 -7.84 23.01 28.68
C ASP A 386 -7.54 21.78 29.53
N PHE A 387 -6.44 21.09 29.17
CA PHE A 387 -5.95 19.90 29.86
C PHE A 387 -4.83 20.22 30.85
N SER A 388 -4.46 21.50 31.00
CA SER A 388 -3.56 21.93 32.07
C SER A 388 -4.12 21.54 33.45
N GLY A 389 -5.44 21.56 33.58
CA GLY A 389 -6.16 21.10 34.77
C GLY A 389 -5.71 21.86 36.01
N GLN A 390 -5.36 21.11 37.06
CA GLN A 390 -4.93 21.69 38.34
C GLN A 390 -3.41 21.87 38.45
N PHE A 391 -2.63 21.41 37.45
CA PHE A 391 -1.17 21.48 37.49
C PHE A 391 -0.68 22.77 36.83
N THR A 392 -0.63 23.84 37.62
CA THR A 392 -0.35 25.21 37.12
C THR A 392 1.12 25.63 37.20
N LYS A 393 1.94 24.86 37.92
CA LYS A 393 3.37 25.11 38.13
C LYS A 393 4.15 23.81 38.06
N GLU A 394 5.42 23.95 37.73
CA GLU A 394 6.36 22.85 37.73
C GLU A 394 6.66 22.37 39.15
N ALA A 395 6.66 21.05 39.35
CA ALA A 395 7.04 20.42 40.60
C ALA A 395 8.53 20.09 40.63
N GLU A 396 9.28 20.64 41.59
CA GLU A 396 10.66 20.23 41.83
C GLU A 396 10.79 19.47 43.16
N ALA A 397 11.24 18.21 43.12
CA ALA A 397 11.33 17.39 44.33
C ALA A 397 12.38 16.29 44.24
N GLU A 398 12.88 15.83 45.40
CA GLU A 398 13.90 14.80 45.49
C GLU A 398 13.34 13.53 46.11
N TRP A 399 13.37 12.44 45.35
CA TRP A 399 12.95 11.14 45.80
C TRP A 399 13.94 10.60 46.84
N GLY A 400 13.43 10.18 47.99
CA GLY A 400 14.17 9.64 49.11
C GLY A 400 15.00 10.66 49.92
N GLY A 401 15.31 11.82 49.34
CA GLY A 401 16.05 12.90 50.00
C GLY A 401 17.28 12.39 50.75
N ARG A 402 17.37 12.70 52.05
CA ARG A 402 18.43 12.22 52.96
C ARG A 402 18.06 10.96 53.75
N GLU A 403 17.00 10.27 53.36
CA GLU A 403 16.47 9.12 54.11
C GLU A 403 16.71 7.79 53.40
N LYS A 404 16.61 7.77 52.07
CA LYS A 404 16.83 6.56 51.25
C LYS A 404 17.38 6.88 49.87
N SER A 405 18.03 5.89 49.27
CA SER A 405 18.51 5.92 47.89
C SER A 405 17.98 4.73 47.10
N LEU A 406 17.89 4.87 45.78
CA LEU A 406 17.69 3.78 44.85
C LEU A 406 18.90 2.82 44.93
N ALA A 407 18.62 1.53 44.74
CA ALA A 407 19.65 0.50 44.66
C ALA A 407 20.46 0.63 43.35
N MET A 408 21.60 -0.07 43.26
CA MET A 408 22.32 -0.25 42.00
C MET A 408 21.61 -1.28 41.12
N GLY A 409 21.86 -1.22 39.81
CA GLY A 409 21.38 -2.18 38.83
C GLY A 409 19.96 -1.93 38.34
N ALA A 410 19.42 -2.94 37.65
CA ALA A 410 18.17 -2.83 36.92
C ALA A 410 16.97 -2.73 37.88
N GLN A 411 16.14 -1.72 37.68
CA GLN A 411 14.93 -1.51 38.47
C GLN A 411 13.91 -0.65 37.74
N THR A 412 12.65 -0.76 38.15
CA THR A 412 11.55 0.06 37.65
C THR A 412 10.99 0.91 38.79
N ILE A 413 10.88 2.20 38.55
CA ILE A 413 10.40 3.21 39.50
C ILE A 413 9.01 3.64 39.05
N ASN A 414 8.01 3.37 39.88
CA ASN A 414 6.67 3.89 39.66
C ASN A 414 6.56 5.30 40.24
N ILE A 415 6.81 6.30 39.41
CA ILE A 415 6.80 7.72 39.81
C ILE A 415 5.41 8.18 40.28
N GLN A 416 4.35 7.66 39.69
CA GLN A 416 2.96 8.04 40.02
C GLN A 416 2.60 7.57 41.43
N LYS A 417 3.02 6.37 41.80
CA LYS A 417 2.94 5.88 43.18
C LYS A 417 3.73 6.78 44.13
N GLY A 418 4.91 7.22 43.71
CA GLY A 418 5.71 8.19 44.45
C GLY A 418 4.97 9.51 44.68
N PHE A 419 4.27 10.02 43.67
CA PHE A 419 3.47 11.24 43.78
C PHE A 419 2.29 11.06 44.73
N THR A 420 1.64 9.89 44.73
CA THR A 420 0.58 9.57 45.71
C THR A 420 1.12 9.50 47.15
N ASN A 421 2.34 9.00 47.33
CA ASN A 421 2.98 8.85 48.65
C ASN A 421 4.02 9.93 48.94
N TYR A 422 3.87 11.12 48.34
CA TYR A 422 4.93 12.12 48.27
C TYR A 422 5.49 12.54 49.63
N GLU A 423 4.69 12.52 50.70
CA GLU A 423 5.15 12.86 52.06
C GLU A 423 6.28 11.95 52.54
N THR A 424 6.35 10.71 52.04
CA THR A 424 7.36 9.70 52.42
C THR A 424 8.34 9.38 51.29
N ASP A 425 7.93 9.55 50.05
CA ASP A 425 8.76 9.26 48.87
C ASP A 425 9.52 10.49 48.39
N TYR A 426 9.01 11.70 48.57
CA TYR A 426 9.62 12.98 48.17
C TYR A 426 9.85 13.88 49.39
N THR A 427 10.87 13.55 50.18
CA THR A 427 11.11 14.17 51.50
C THR A 427 11.76 15.56 51.42
N ILE A 428 12.22 15.97 50.23
CA ILE A 428 12.70 17.33 49.95
C ILE A 428 11.90 17.89 48.78
N ILE A 429 11.14 18.94 49.05
CA ILE A 429 10.27 19.63 48.09
C ILE A 429 10.77 21.06 47.88
N HIS A 430 10.96 21.44 46.62
CA HIS A 430 11.40 22.77 46.22
C HIS A 430 10.22 23.60 45.68
N GLY A 431 10.45 24.89 45.47
CA GLY A 431 9.43 25.93 45.27
C GLY A 431 8.20 25.53 44.43
N GLY A 432 7.01 25.60 45.03
CA GLY A 432 5.73 25.37 44.34
C GLY A 432 5.31 23.91 44.17
N ALA A 433 6.21 22.92 44.37
CA ALA A 433 5.88 21.51 44.17
C ALA A 433 4.85 20.95 45.18
N ALA A 434 4.75 21.57 46.36
CA ALA A 434 3.76 21.16 47.37
C ALA A 434 2.32 21.26 46.84
N GLU A 435 2.03 22.24 45.98
CA GLU A 435 0.72 22.40 45.36
C GLU A 435 0.45 21.29 44.34
N PHE A 436 1.44 20.94 43.51
CA PHE A 436 1.33 19.81 42.57
C PHE A 436 0.97 18.51 43.30
N PHE A 437 1.71 18.17 44.35
CA PHE A 437 1.48 16.94 45.11
C PHE A 437 0.13 16.94 45.84
N ALA A 438 -0.25 18.07 46.46
CA ALA A 438 -1.55 18.19 47.11
C ALA A 438 -2.73 18.05 46.14
N LYS A 439 -2.53 18.39 44.85
CA LYS A 439 -3.53 18.24 43.79
C LYS A 439 -3.47 16.92 43.05
N TRP A 440 -2.40 16.12 43.23
CA TRP A 440 -2.19 14.88 42.49
C TRP A 440 -3.40 13.92 42.59
N ALA A 441 -3.84 13.62 43.81
CA ALA A 441 -4.93 12.67 44.06
C ALA A 441 -6.32 13.18 43.63
N THR A 442 -6.48 14.49 43.44
CA THR A 442 -7.75 15.12 43.03
C THR A 442 -7.72 15.63 41.59
N PHE A 443 -6.65 15.35 40.85
CA PHE A 443 -6.49 15.87 39.50
C PHE A 443 -7.63 15.37 38.62
N GLU A 444 -8.28 16.30 37.93
CA GLU A 444 -9.30 16.01 36.96
C GLU A 444 -9.35 17.08 35.86
N VAL A 445 -9.63 16.62 34.65
CA VAL A 445 -10.00 17.42 33.49
C VAL A 445 -11.37 16.89 33.04
N LYS A 446 -12.33 17.80 32.88
CA LYS A 446 -13.73 17.46 32.62
C LYS A 446 -14.27 18.16 31.37
N LYS A 447 -15.28 17.55 30.75
CA LYS A 447 -16.21 18.17 29.80
C LYS A 447 -17.61 18.10 30.39
N GLY A 448 -18.11 19.22 30.92
CA GLY A 448 -19.32 19.16 31.75
C GLY A 448 -19.08 18.25 32.97
N ASP A 449 -19.91 17.22 33.14
CA ASP A 449 -19.75 16.23 34.21
C ASP A 449 -18.86 15.04 33.83
N ASP A 450 -18.51 14.90 32.54
CA ASP A 450 -17.70 13.78 32.06
C ASP A 450 -16.22 13.97 32.36
N LEU A 451 -15.64 13.02 33.08
CA LEU A 451 -14.18 12.93 33.29
C LEU A 451 -13.48 12.58 31.97
N LEU A 452 -12.46 13.36 31.60
CA LEU A 452 -11.61 13.10 30.44
C LEU A 452 -10.29 12.47 30.87
N VAL A 453 -9.56 13.14 31.75
CA VAL A 453 -8.33 12.65 32.37
C VAL A 453 -8.43 12.93 33.85
N TYR A 454 -8.19 11.95 34.69
CA TYR A 454 -8.30 12.12 36.14
C TYR A 454 -7.40 11.16 36.90
N ASN A 455 -7.14 11.45 38.16
CA ASN A 455 -6.45 10.54 39.06
C ASN A 455 -7.45 9.55 39.69
N ASP A 456 -7.19 8.25 39.59
CA ASP A 456 -8.04 7.19 40.17
C ASP A 456 -7.80 6.94 41.67
N GLY A 457 -7.06 7.83 42.33
CA GLY A 457 -6.52 7.68 43.68
C GLY A 457 -5.08 7.17 43.70
N SER A 458 -4.57 6.68 42.57
CA SER A 458 -3.19 6.16 42.46
C SER A 458 -2.42 6.71 41.26
N LYS A 459 -3.08 6.89 40.12
CA LYS A 459 -2.46 7.26 38.86
C LYS A 459 -3.44 8.01 37.97
N LEU A 460 -2.90 8.71 36.98
CA LEU A 460 -3.71 9.30 35.92
C LEU A 460 -4.28 8.21 35.01
N VAL A 461 -5.56 8.34 34.68
CA VAL A 461 -6.31 7.46 33.80
C VAL A 461 -7.22 8.27 32.87
N LEU A 462 -7.61 7.65 31.76
CA LEU A 462 -8.62 8.20 30.86
C LEU A 462 -10.04 7.86 31.34
N GLY A 463 -10.94 8.83 31.27
CA GLY A 463 -12.38 8.59 31.33
C GLY A 463 -12.92 8.02 30.03
N ASN A 464 -14.20 7.64 30.01
CA ASN A 464 -14.79 6.85 28.91
C ASN A 464 -14.76 7.59 27.57
N ILE A 465 -15.19 8.86 27.55
CA ILE A 465 -15.19 9.68 26.33
C ILE A 465 -13.76 9.84 25.78
N ALA A 466 -12.78 10.14 26.66
CA ALA A 466 -11.40 10.28 26.24
C ALA A 466 -10.81 8.95 25.70
N LYS A 467 -11.19 7.80 26.24
CA LYS A 467 -10.79 6.50 25.68
C LYS A 467 -11.32 6.32 24.26
N GLU A 468 -12.58 6.66 24.01
CA GLU A 468 -13.16 6.52 22.67
C GLU A 468 -12.43 7.41 21.64
N TYR A 469 -12.18 8.68 21.99
CA TYR A 469 -11.40 9.60 21.15
C TYR A 469 -9.94 9.18 20.93
N ALA A 470 -9.38 8.38 21.84
CA ALA A 470 -8.02 7.85 21.77
C ALA A 470 -7.91 6.49 21.07
N THR A 471 -9.01 5.94 20.52
CA THR A 471 -8.97 4.66 19.80
C THR A 471 -7.99 4.74 18.63
N GLY A 472 -7.00 3.84 18.58
CA GLY A 472 -5.94 3.87 17.56
C GLY A 472 -4.89 4.96 17.75
N CYS A 473 -4.90 5.67 18.87
CA CYS A 473 -3.91 6.67 19.28
C CYS A 473 -3.16 6.20 20.53
N ARG A 474 -2.13 6.95 20.98
CA ARG A 474 -1.44 6.64 22.25
C ARG A 474 -2.33 6.86 23.48
N GLY A 475 -3.33 7.75 23.41
CA GLY A 475 -4.14 8.12 24.56
C GLY A 475 -3.36 8.92 25.58
N LEU A 476 -3.50 8.59 26.87
CA LEU A 476 -2.66 9.16 27.92
C LEU A 476 -1.25 8.59 27.77
N TYR A 477 -0.26 9.46 27.62
CA TYR A 477 1.12 9.06 27.48
C TYR A 477 2.09 9.87 28.34
N TRP A 478 3.26 9.29 28.60
CA TRP A 478 4.31 9.83 29.45
C TRP A 478 5.64 9.90 28.71
N PHE A 479 6.44 10.90 29.05
CA PHE A 479 7.76 11.10 28.47
C PHE A 479 8.65 11.89 29.43
N TYR A 480 9.94 11.98 29.13
CA TYR A 480 10.79 12.94 29.78
C TYR A 480 11.44 13.87 28.76
N ARG A 481 11.56 15.14 29.13
CA ARG A 481 12.19 16.19 28.32
C ARG A 481 13.47 16.74 28.92
N GLY A 482 13.81 16.37 30.15
CA GLY A 482 15.04 16.79 30.81
C GLY A 482 15.76 15.58 31.38
N PHE A 483 17.07 15.50 31.18
CA PHE A 483 17.92 14.48 31.81
C PHE A 483 19.24 15.11 32.25
N ALA A 484 19.60 14.97 33.52
CA ALA A 484 20.88 15.44 34.03
C ALA A 484 21.47 14.50 35.07
N ILE A 485 22.79 14.47 35.19
CA ILE A 485 23.51 13.67 36.19
C ILE A 485 24.01 14.58 37.29
N TYR A 486 23.87 14.11 38.52
CA TYR A 486 24.24 14.81 39.74
C TYR A 486 25.16 13.96 40.59
N VAL A 487 26.11 14.61 41.26
CA VAL A 487 26.96 13.99 42.27
C VAL A 487 26.12 13.84 43.56
N PRO A 488 25.89 12.61 44.06
CA PRO A 488 25.30 12.43 45.38
C PRO A 488 26.15 13.10 46.46
N GLU A 489 25.53 13.78 47.44
CA GLU A 489 26.28 14.33 48.60
C GLU A 489 27.13 13.27 49.30
N ALA A 490 26.63 12.03 49.38
CA ALA A 490 27.32 10.90 49.98
C ALA A 490 28.64 10.51 49.28
N LEU A 491 28.83 10.86 48.00
CA LEU A 491 30.07 10.61 47.26
C LEU A 491 31.05 11.79 47.33
N ALA A 492 30.62 12.94 47.83
CA ALA A 492 31.41 14.16 47.89
C ALA A 492 32.23 14.24 49.20
N THR A 493 33.11 13.26 49.42
CA THR A 493 33.78 13.03 50.71
C THR A 493 34.95 13.98 51.00
N THR A 494 35.47 14.69 50.00
CA THR A 494 36.66 15.55 50.15
C THR A 494 36.24 17.01 50.22
N ASN A 495 36.14 17.57 51.44
CA ASN A 495 35.67 18.95 51.66
C ASN A 495 34.32 19.27 51.00
N GLY A 496 33.41 18.28 50.91
CA GLY A 496 32.11 18.44 50.24
C GLY A 496 32.19 18.37 48.71
N LYS A 497 33.33 17.93 48.16
CA LYS A 497 33.56 17.75 46.73
C LYS A 497 33.78 16.28 46.38
N TYR A 498 33.33 15.92 45.18
CA TYR A 498 33.74 14.72 44.46
C TYR A 498 34.82 15.09 43.46
N VAL A 499 35.89 14.31 43.40
CA VAL A 499 36.99 14.48 42.45
C VAL A 499 36.92 13.34 41.45
N ASP A 500 36.76 13.67 40.16
CA ASP A 500 36.71 12.65 39.11
C ASP A 500 38.09 12.08 38.75
N VAL A 501 38.11 11.10 37.83
CA VAL A 501 39.34 10.46 37.36
C VAL A 501 40.31 11.40 36.64
N ASN A 502 39.84 12.58 36.22
CA ASN A 502 40.65 13.61 35.56
C ASN A 502 41.09 14.72 36.54
N GLY A 503 40.75 14.60 37.84
CA GLY A 503 41.08 15.59 38.86
C GLY A 503 40.13 16.78 38.92
N LYS A 504 39.00 16.76 38.21
CA LYS A 504 38.00 17.85 38.25
C LYS A 504 37.09 17.69 39.47
N GLU A 505 36.86 18.79 40.16
CA GLU A 505 36.04 18.83 41.36
C GLU A 505 34.58 19.22 41.06
N TYR A 506 33.66 18.55 41.75
CA TYR A 506 32.22 18.76 41.64
C TYR A 506 31.60 18.85 43.04
N ASP A 507 30.64 19.76 43.23
CA ASP A 507 29.89 19.88 44.49
C ASP A 507 28.97 18.69 44.74
N GLY A 508 28.88 18.26 46.00
CA GLY A 508 27.80 17.37 46.44
C GLY A 508 26.43 17.99 46.16
N ALA A 509 25.49 17.18 45.65
CA ALA A 509 24.20 17.60 45.10
C ALA A 509 24.28 18.56 43.89
N GLY A 510 25.47 18.73 43.30
CA GLY A 510 25.74 19.53 42.10
C GLY A 510 25.70 18.69 40.81
N GLY A 511 25.56 19.37 39.67
CA GLY A 511 25.53 18.73 38.35
C GLY A 511 26.89 18.18 37.92
N TYR A 512 26.91 17.04 37.23
CA TYR A 512 28.11 16.31 36.81
C TYR A 512 28.40 16.48 35.30
N GLY A 513 28.23 17.69 34.76
CA GLY A 513 28.50 18.02 33.36
C GLY A 513 27.43 17.57 32.36
N TYR A 514 26.72 16.48 32.64
CA TYR A 514 25.59 16.03 31.83
C TYR A 514 24.30 16.79 32.19
N ASP A 515 23.85 17.70 31.34
CA ASP A 515 22.54 18.37 31.43
C ASP A 515 21.91 18.52 30.03
N PHE A 516 20.88 17.74 29.77
CA PHE A 516 20.21 17.65 28.47
C PHE A 516 18.77 18.10 28.59
N TRP A 517 18.41 19.13 27.82
CA TRP A 517 17.04 19.52 27.57
C TRP A 517 16.65 19.07 26.16
N LEU A 518 15.69 18.16 26.13
CA LEU A 518 15.11 17.60 24.93
C LEU A 518 13.98 18.52 24.45
N GLY A 519 13.69 18.45 23.16
CA GLY A 519 12.87 19.37 22.40
C GLY A 519 11.44 19.66 22.91
N GLN A 520 10.66 20.37 22.10
CA GLN A 520 9.34 20.84 22.49
C GLN A 520 8.29 19.72 22.49
N TYR A 521 7.19 19.97 23.21
CA TYR A 521 6.09 19.03 23.39
C TYR A 521 5.53 18.50 22.05
N ASP A 522 5.38 19.38 21.06
CA ASP A 522 4.88 19.06 19.72
C ASP A 522 5.86 18.21 18.88
N GLU A 523 7.16 18.24 19.20
CA GLU A 523 8.18 17.43 18.54
C GLU A 523 8.09 15.96 18.98
N TYR A 524 7.80 15.72 20.26
CA TYR A 524 7.57 14.38 20.80
C TYR A 524 6.36 13.69 20.17
N ILE A 525 5.35 14.47 19.79
CA ILE A 525 4.13 13.93 19.19
C ILE A 525 4.34 13.43 17.78
N ASN A 526 5.12 14.18 17.00
CA ASN A 526 5.30 13.90 15.59
C ASN A 526 6.40 12.87 15.33
N ASN A 527 7.39 12.71 16.23
CA ASN A 527 8.46 11.72 16.06
C ASN A 527 9.07 11.23 17.40
N PRO A 528 8.40 10.35 18.15
CA PRO A 528 8.88 9.89 19.46
C PRO A 528 10.19 9.07 19.39
N SER A 529 10.50 8.46 18.24
CA SER A 529 11.67 7.58 18.09
C SER A 529 13.02 8.29 17.97
N THR A 530 13.05 9.56 17.55
CA THR A 530 14.30 10.32 17.31
C THR A 530 14.57 11.37 18.39
N PHE A 531 13.72 11.44 19.41
CA PHE A 531 13.74 12.50 20.42
C PHE A 531 14.88 12.35 21.44
N TYR A 532 15.28 11.10 21.72
CA TYR A 532 16.34 10.81 22.68
C TYR A 532 17.68 10.65 21.95
N PRO A 533 18.61 11.62 22.06
CA PRO A 533 19.90 11.51 21.40
C PRO A 533 20.73 10.38 22.04
N PRO A 534 21.72 9.81 21.32
CA PRO A 534 22.61 8.78 21.85
C PRO A 534 23.25 9.16 23.20
N ALA A 535 23.58 10.44 23.38
CA ALA A 535 24.12 10.97 24.63
C ALA A 535 23.23 10.75 25.86
N VAL A 536 21.91 10.59 25.67
CA VAL A 536 20.94 10.27 26.71
C VAL A 536 20.63 8.78 26.72
N THR A 537 20.39 8.15 25.56
CA THR A 537 20.02 6.73 25.49
C THR A 537 21.14 5.79 25.94
N ASN A 538 22.41 6.20 25.86
CA ASN A 538 23.56 5.42 26.32
C ASN A 538 23.53 5.15 27.84
N PHE A 539 22.81 5.98 28.62
CA PHE A 539 22.59 5.72 30.04
C PHE A 539 21.53 4.65 30.29
N GLY A 540 20.80 4.20 29.26
CA GLY A 540 19.79 3.14 29.37
C GLY A 540 18.55 3.49 30.20
N ILE A 541 18.40 4.77 30.61
CA ILE A 541 17.27 5.24 31.40
C ILE A 541 16.11 5.58 30.47
N THR A 542 14.98 4.91 30.67
CA THR A 542 13.79 5.04 29.82
C THR A 542 12.55 5.31 30.66
N ILE A 543 11.51 5.84 30.03
CA ILE A 543 10.19 5.99 30.62
C ILE A 543 9.17 5.22 29.78
N ASP A 544 8.34 4.43 30.46
CA ASP A 544 7.23 3.73 29.83
C ASP A 544 6.16 4.75 29.43
N ALA A 545 5.88 4.84 28.13
CA ALA A 545 4.95 5.82 27.62
C ALA A 545 3.51 5.59 28.10
N THR A 546 3.10 4.39 28.48
CA THR A 546 1.74 4.07 28.88
C THR A 546 1.48 4.33 30.35
N ASN A 547 2.46 4.08 31.21
CA ASN A 547 2.28 4.15 32.67
C ASN A 547 3.23 5.12 33.39
N GLY A 548 4.17 5.74 32.68
CA GLY A 548 5.11 6.71 33.24
C GLY A 548 6.20 6.11 34.12
N SER A 549 6.33 4.79 34.24
CA SER A 549 7.37 4.19 35.07
C SER A 549 8.75 4.41 34.45
N VAL A 550 9.72 4.79 35.28
CA VAL A 550 11.11 4.98 34.87
C VAL A 550 11.85 3.65 35.03
N THR A 551 12.53 3.20 33.99
CA THR A 551 13.37 1.99 34.04
C THR A 551 14.84 2.36 34.01
N LEU A 552 15.58 1.80 34.95
CA LEU A 552 17.03 1.91 35.04
C LEU A 552 17.68 0.60 34.54
N PRO A 553 18.82 0.67 33.85
CA PRO A 553 19.48 -0.51 33.30
C PRO A 553 20.29 -1.25 34.36
N ALA A 554 20.72 -2.48 34.02
CA ALA A 554 21.63 -3.27 34.87
C ALA A 554 22.98 -2.57 35.12
N SER A 555 23.39 -1.66 34.23
CA SER A 555 24.62 -0.87 34.35
C SER A 555 24.50 0.33 35.29
N TYR A 556 23.32 0.63 35.85
CA TYR A 556 23.15 1.76 36.75
C TYR A 556 23.97 1.59 38.04
N SER A 557 24.94 2.49 38.26
CA SER A 557 25.91 2.40 39.35
C SER A 557 25.58 3.26 40.57
N GLY A 558 24.32 3.67 40.73
CA GLY A 558 23.85 4.38 41.94
C GLY A 558 24.08 5.90 41.97
N TYR A 559 24.58 6.51 40.87
CA TYR A 559 24.77 7.96 40.75
C TYR A 559 23.45 8.74 40.81
N GLY A 560 23.54 10.03 41.16
CA GLY A 560 22.38 10.92 41.20
C GLY A 560 21.92 11.35 39.80
N PHE A 561 20.62 11.45 39.57
CA PHE A 561 20.09 11.95 38.30
C PHE A 561 18.80 12.73 38.47
N ARG A 562 18.51 13.60 37.50
CA ARG A 562 17.28 14.40 37.39
C ARG A 562 16.54 14.01 36.12
N ILE A 563 15.23 13.82 36.21
CA ILE A 563 14.35 13.66 35.06
C ILE A 563 13.27 14.74 35.06
N GLY A 564 13.12 15.45 33.96
CA GLY A 564 12.00 16.38 33.72
C GLY A 564 10.85 15.65 33.05
N ILE A 565 9.79 15.34 33.80
CA ILE A 565 8.72 14.41 33.41
C ILE A 565 7.53 15.17 32.83
N GLY A 566 7.08 14.78 31.64
CA GLY A 566 5.86 15.29 31.01
C GLY A 566 4.81 14.20 30.81
N ALA A 567 3.55 14.63 30.71
CA ALA A 567 2.44 13.77 30.36
C ALA A 567 1.52 14.44 29.34
N GLY A 568 0.81 13.63 28.57
CA GLY A 568 0.02 14.07 27.45
C GLY A 568 -1.17 13.23 27.12
N TYR A 569 -2.09 13.80 26.36
CA TYR A 569 -3.25 13.11 25.84
C TYR A 569 -3.32 13.26 24.32
N GLU A 570 -3.00 12.20 23.59
CA GLU A 570 -3.14 12.10 22.14
C GLU A 570 -4.46 11.45 21.77
N TYR A 571 -5.20 12.13 20.90
CA TYR A 571 -6.49 11.66 20.39
C TYR A 571 -6.61 11.88 18.88
N ALA A 572 -7.72 11.42 18.29
CA ALA A 572 -7.93 11.39 16.85
C ALA A 572 -7.65 12.71 16.11
N TYR A 573 -7.98 13.85 16.73
CA TYR A 573 -7.95 15.18 16.09
C TYR A 573 -6.90 16.12 16.66
N GLY A 574 -6.14 15.71 17.67
CA GLY A 574 -5.18 16.62 18.29
C GLY A 574 -4.39 15.98 19.42
N VAL A 575 -3.58 16.80 20.07
CA VAL A 575 -2.89 16.43 21.30
C VAL A 575 -3.05 17.52 22.33
N LYS A 576 -3.12 17.11 23.59
CA LYS A 576 -3.27 17.98 24.74
C LYS A 576 -2.13 17.74 25.72
N LYS A 577 -1.60 18.82 26.26
CA LYS A 577 -0.61 18.82 27.32
C LYS A 577 -1.30 18.67 28.68
N ILE A 578 -0.77 17.80 29.54
CA ILE A 578 -1.19 17.71 30.93
C ILE A 578 -0.30 18.63 31.76
N GLY A 579 -0.90 19.61 32.43
CA GLY A 579 -0.21 20.70 33.12
C GLY A 579 0.16 21.90 32.22
N SER A 580 0.32 23.07 32.84
CA SER A 580 0.66 24.31 32.13
C SER A 580 2.17 24.48 31.90
N ALA A 581 3.00 24.06 32.87
CA ALA A 581 4.46 24.14 32.80
C ALA A 581 5.04 23.16 31.78
N ASP A 582 6.20 23.46 31.19
CA ASP A 582 6.80 22.66 30.10
C ASP A 582 7.00 21.17 30.43
N GLN A 583 7.08 20.84 31.72
CA GLN A 583 7.01 19.52 32.30
C GLN A 583 6.08 19.57 33.53
N LEU A 584 5.57 18.42 33.96
CA LEU A 584 4.90 18.31 35.26
C LEU A 584 5.87 18.62 36.40
N GLY A 585 7.12 18.17 36.26
CA GLY A 585 8.13 18.42 37.28
C GLY A 585 9.53 17.91 36.96
N LEU A 586 10.50 18.39 37.71
CA LEU A 586 11.86 17.88 37.79
C LEU A 586 12.02 17.04 39.06
N PHE A 587 12.27 15.76 38.85
CA PHE A 587 12.41 14.81 39.93
C PHE A 587 13.84 14.32 40.02
N PHE A 588 14.44 14.50 41.19
CA PHE A 588 15.80 14.10 41.48
C PHE A 588 15.81 12.76 42.21
N PHE A 589 16.75 11.90 41.84
CA PHE A 589 16.97 10.60 42.46
C PHE A 589 18.43 10.50 42.87
N ASN A 590 18.71 9.91 44.04
CA ASN A 590 20.07 9.76 44.58
C ASN A 590 20.89 11.06 44.63
N ARG A 591 20.25 12.24 44.72
CA ARG A 591 20.96 13.52 44.75
C ARG A 591 21.68 13.76 46.09
N ARG A 592 21.15 13.22 47.19
CA ARG A 592 21.75 13.35 48.53
C ARG A 592 22.45 12.06 48.94
N LEU A 593 21.73 10.94 48.92
CA LEU A 593 22.28 9.63 49.27
C LEU A 593 22.59 8.78 48.04
N ALA A 594 23.49 7.81 48.22
CA ALA A 594 23.81 6.78 47.25
C ALA A 594 23.96 5.42 47.96
N PRO A 595 23.65 4.30 47.27
CA PRO A 595 23.88 2.97 47.82
C PRO A 595 25.38 2.71 48.02
N GLU A 596 25.72 1.79 48.93
CA GLU A 596 27.11 1.37 49.13
C GLU A 596 27.72 0.84 47.82
N GLY A 597 28.94 1.27 47.52
CA GLY A 597 29.63 0.90 46.28
C GLY A 597 29.22 1.71 45.04
N ALA A 598 28.38 2.73 45.19
CA ALA A 598 27.99 3.60 44.08
C ALA A 598 29.17 4.33 43.45
N THR A 599 29.14 4.49 42.13
CA THR A 599 30.16 5.19 41.35
C THR A 599 29.53 6.16 40.36
N MET A 600 30.25 7.24 40.04
CA MET A 600 29.87 8.14 38.96
C MET A 600 30.18 7.51 37.60
N PRO A 601 29.40 7.81 36.54
CA PRO A 601 29.78 7.46 35.18
C PRO A 601 31.10 8.15 34.78
N ALA A 602 31.69 7.73 33.67
CA ALA A 602 32.82 8.44 33.10
C ALA A 602 32.47 9.93 32.91
N PRO A 603 33.39 10.87 33.20
CA PRO A 603 33.12 12.29 32.99
C PRO A 603 32.92 12.59 31.50
N GLN A 604 32.08 13.58 31.20
CA GLN A 604 31.89 14.06 29.84
C GLN A 604 33.22 14.64 29.32
N SER A 605 33.69 14.11 28.19
CA SER A 605 34.90 14.56 27.49
C SER A 605 34.80 16.00 27.01
#